data_AF-A0A2T6L8V8-F1
#
_entry.id   AF-A0A2T6L8V8-F1
#
_cell.length_a   1.000
_cell.length_b   1.000
_cell.length_c   1.000
_cell.angle_alpha   90.00
_cell.angle_beta   90.00
_cell.angle_gamma   90.00
#
_symmetry.space_group_name_H-M   'P 1'
#
loop_
_entity.id
_entity.type
_entity.pdbx_description
1 polymer ?
#
loop_
_entity_poly.entity_id
_entity_poly.type
_entity_poly.pdbx_seq_one_letter_code
_entity_poly.pdbx_strand_id
1 'polypeptide(L)' 'MIGTMDETRSARVTRADVREALMWALERDRAALLAHRAAVHSSKSELTRRRADKVLVEQWRARTPDSSKGGSPRE' A
#
# COMPACT_ATOMS: atom_id res chain seq x y z
N MET A 1 25.07 15.64 -5.47
CA MET A 1 24.65 14.79 -4.33
C MET A 1 23.15 14.94 -4.18
N ILE A 2 22.38 14.02 -4.76
CA ILE A 2 20.91 13.99 -4.72
C ILE A 2 20.56 12.62 -4.13
N GLY A 3 19.81 12.57 -3.02
CA GLY A 3 19.40 11.28 -2.47
C GLY A 3 18.72 11.26 -1.10
N THR A 4 18.40 12.39 -0.47
CA THR A 4 17.88 12.39 0.92
C THR A 4 16.41 12.80 1.06
N MET A 5 15.64 12.82 -0.03
CA MET A 5 14.25 13.30 0.00
C MET A 5 13.24 12.32 -0.62
N ASP A 6 13.60 11.04 -0.69
CA ASP A 6 12.65 9.95 -0.97
C ASP A 6 12.40 9.07 0.28
N GLU A 7 13.29 9.08 1.27
CA GLU A 7 13.17 8.27 2.49
C GLU A 7 12.08 8.74 3.46
N THR A 8 11.59 9.99 3.35
CA THR A 8 10.54 10.52 4.23
C THR A 8 9.12 10.27 3.74
N ARG A 9 8.92 9.70 2.53
CA ARG A 9 7.59 9.25 2.07
C ARG A 9 7.11 7.98 2.80
N SER A 10 7.97 7.32 3.57
CA SER A 10 7.70 6.02 4.18
C SER A 10 6.71 5.98 5.35
N ALA A 11 6.23 7.11 5.89
CA ALA A 11 5.41 7.07 7.11
C ALA A 11 3.90 7.27 6.91
N ARG A 12 3.46 7.96 5.85
CA ARG A 12 2.03 8.28 5.65
C ARG A 12 1.48 7.51 4.46
N VAL A 13 0.60 6.56 4.76
CA VAL A 13 -0.26 5.92 3.76
C VAL A 13 -1.14 6.99 3.13
N THR A 14 -0.95 7.22 1.83
CA THR A 14 -1.76 8.16 1.06
C THR A 14 -2.96 7.46 0.42
N ARG A 15 -3.97 8.24 0.02
CA ARG A 15 -5.13 7.70 -0.72
C ARG A 15 -4.72 7.08 -2.06
N ALA A 16 -3.62 7.56 -2.66
CA ALA A 16 -3.06 6.97 -3.86
C ALA A 16 -2.47 5.57 -3.57
N ASP A 17 -1.68 5.42 -2.50
CA ASP A 17 -1.16 4.11 -2.08
C ASP A 17 -2.28 3.09 -1.83
N VAL A 18 -3.36 3.52 -1.14
CA VAL A 18 -4.51 2.64 -0.88
C VAL A 18 -5.17 2.20 -2.19
N ARG A 19 -5.30 3.09 -3.16
CA ARG A 19 -5.88 2.76 -4.47
C ARG A 19 -5.02 1.74 -5.21
N GLU A 20 -3.72 1.95 -5.27
CA GLU A 20 -2.79 1.01 -5.91
C GLU A 20 -2.79 -0.35 -5.21
N ALA A 21 -2.79 -0.37 -3.87
CA ALA A 21 -2.87 -1.58 -3.08
C ALA A 21 -4.20 -2.33 -3.29
N LEU A 22 -5.32 -1.61 -3.46
CA LEU A 22 -6.62 -2.21 -3.81
C LEU A 22 -6.61 -2.84 -5.21
N MET A 23 -6.00 -2.18 -6.20
CA MET A 23 -5.89 -2.73 -7.56
C MET A 23 -4.99 -3.97 -7.58
N TRP A 24 -3.86 -3.93 -6.88
CA TRP A 24 -3.00 -5.11 -6.71
C TRP A 24 -3.73 -6.26 -6.01
N ALA A 25 -4.50 -5.97 -4.95
CA ALA A 25 -5.24 -7.00 -4.21
C ALA A 25 -6.37 -7.62 -5.05
N LEU A 26 -7.02 -6.84 -5.93
CA LEU A 26 -8.00 -7.36 -6.87
C LEU A 26 -7.40 -8.41 -7.82
N GLU A 27 -6.17 -8.20 -8.26
CA GLU A 27 -5.50 -9.07 -9.22
C GLU A 27 -4.79 -10.27 -8.56
N ARG A 28 -4.19 -10.08 -7.38
CA ARG A 28 -3.21 -11.03 -6.82
C ARG A 28 -3.52 -11.51 -5.40
N ASP A 29 -4.35 -10.81 -4.64
CA ASP A 29 -4.58 -11.12 -3.23
C ASP A 29 -6.02 -10.81 -2.77
N ARG A 30 -6.93 -11.67 -3.22
CA ARG A 30 -8.37 -11.58 -2.89
C ARG A 30 -8.63 -11.69 -1.38
N ALA A 31 -7.75 -12.36 -0.64
CA ALA A 31 -7.87 -12.50 0.81
C ALA A 31 -7.65 -11.15 1.52
N ALA A 32 -6.62 -10.40 1.12
CA ALA A 32 -6.37 -9.05 1.62
C ALA A 32 -7.56 -8.11 1.32
N LEU A 33 -8.17 -8.21 0.13
CA LEU A 33 -9.34 -7.43 -0.24
C LEU A 33 -10.57 -7.75 0.62
N LEU A 34 -10.85 -9.02 0.89
CA LEU A 34 -11.97 -9.44 1.73
C LEU A 34 -11.80 -9.00 3.19
N ALA A 35 -10.58 -9.12 3.73
CA ALA A 35 -10.27 -8.65 5.08
C ALA A 35 -10.44 -7.12 5.20
N HIS A 36 -9.97 -6.36 4.21
CA HIS A 36 -10.16 -4.92 4.13
C HIS A 36 -11.66 -4.55 4.08
N ARG A 37 -12.41 -5.23 3.20
CA ARG A 37 -13.86 -4.99 3.06
C ARG A 37 -14.62 -5.32 4.34
N ALA A 38 -14.28 -6.41 5.02
CA ALA A 38 -14.89 -6.78 6.30
C ALA A 38 -14.65 -5.70 7.36
N ALA A 39 -13.42 -5.19 7.49
CA ALA A 39 -13.09 -4.14 8.45
C ALA A 39 -13.82 -2.81 8.15
N VAL A 40 -13.92 -2.42 6.88
CA VAL A 40 -14.56 -1.17 6.47
C VAL A 40 -16.09 -1.24 6.54
N HIS A 41 -16.70 -2.35 6.15
CA HIS A 41 -18.16 -2.51 6.20
C HIS A 41 -18.69 -2.78 7.61
N SER A 42 -17.93 -3.47 8.46
CA SER A 42 -18.37 -3.80 9.82
C SER A 42 -18.27 -2.62 10.79
N SER A 43 -17.36 -1.67 10.54
CA SER A 43 -17.12 -0.54 11.44
C SER A 43 -17.40 0.81 10.78
N LYS A 44 -18.33 1.60 11.34
CA LYS A 44 -18.52 3.02 10.99
C LYS A 44 -17.38 3.93 11.51
N SER A 45 -16.38 3.36 12.20
CA SER A 45 -15.26 4.10 12.78
C SER A 45 -14.18 4.40 11.76
N GLU A 46 -13.89 5.68 11.57
CA GLU A 46 -12.80 6.15 10.71
C GLU A 46 -11.43 5.61 11.12
N LEU A 47 -11.19 5.41 12.42
CA LEU A 47 -9.95 4.81 12.92
C LEU A 47 -9.75 3.38 12.42
N THR A 48 -10.81 2.57 12.41
CA THR A 48 -10.77 1.19 11.91
C THR A 48 -10.49 1.15 10.41
N ARG A 49 -11.10 2.06 9.65
CA ARG A 49 -10.83 2.24 8.21
C ARG A 49 -9.35 2.55 7.97
N ARG A 50 -8.80 3.55 8.67
CA ARG A 50 -7.37 3.93 8.52
C ARG A 50 -6.41 2.81 8.89
N ARG A 51 -6.74 1.97 9.89
CA ARG A 51 -5.94 0.79 10.22
C ARG A 51 -6.01 -0.27 9.12
N ALA A 52 -7.18 -0.54 8.58
CA ALA A 52 -7.37 -1.48 7.47
C ALA A 52 -6.66 -1.00 6.19
N ASP A 53 -6.71 0.30 5.89
CA ASP A 53 -5.97 0.93 4.80
C ASP A 53 -4.46 0.72 4.96
N LYS A 54 -3.95 0.95 6.18
CA LYS A 54 -2.53 0.79 6.49
C LYS A 54 -2.06 -0.65 6.29
N VAL A 55 -2.80 -1.62 6.84
CA VAL A 55 -2.46 -3.05 6.72
C VAL A 55 -2.47 -3.49 5.24
N LEU A 56 -3.43 -3.01 4.45
CA LEU A 56 -3.50 -3.32 3.02
C LEU A 56 -2.26 -2.79 2.27
N VAL A 57 -1.86 -1.56 2.55
CA VAL A 57 -0.69 -0.93 1.90
C VAL A 57 0.62 -1.58 2.37
N GLU A 58 0.75 -1.95 3.64
CA GLU A 58 1.91 -2.67 4.16
C GLU A 58 2.05 -4.06 3.51
N GLN A 59 0.96 -4.80 3.36
CA GLN A 59 0.95 -6.10 2.64
C GLN A 59 1.33 -5.94 1.17
N TRP A 60 0.78 -4.93 0.50
CA TRP A 60 1.11 -4.62 -0.89
C TRP A 60 2.60 -4.29 -1.04
N ARG A 61 3.17 -3.44 -0.19
CA ARG A 61 4.61 -3.08 -0.22
C ARG A 61 5.52 -4.26 0.15
N ALA A 62 5.13 -5.10 1.09
CA ALA A 62 5.91 -6.29 1.46
C ALA A 62 5.97 -7.33 0.34
N ARG A 63 4.88 -7.45 -0.45
CA ARG A 63 4.73 -8.44 -1.54
C ARG A 63 5.05 -7.89 -2.92
N THR A 64 5.18 -6.57 -3.03
CA THR A 64 5.72 -5.88 -4.20
C THR A 64 7.08 -5.34 -3.79
N PRO A 65 8.10 -6.21 -3.61
CA PRO A 65 9.47 -5.72 -3.60
C PRO A 65 9.68 -5.15 -5.00
N ASP A 66 9.84 -3.84 -5.08
CA ASP A 66 10.32 -3.16 -6.26
C ASP A 66 9.29 -2.80 -7.36
N SER A 67 8.81 -1.56 -7.31
CA SER A 67 8.63 -0.73 -8.53
C SER A 67 9.49 0.54 -8.47
N SER A 68 10.49 0.57 -7.58
CA SER A 68 11.39 1.72 -7.39
C SER A 68 12.88 1.40 -7.52
N LYS A 69 13.25 0.22 -8.05
CA LYS A 69 14.64 -0.09 -8.44
C LYS A 69 14.68 -0.76 -9.81
N GLY A 70 13.82 -0.29 -10.72
CA GLY A 70 14.11 -0.22 -12.15
C GLY A 70 14.99 0.99 -12.47
N GLY A 71 16.12 1.13 -11.79
CA GLY A 71 17.18 2.05 -12.20
C GLY A 71 17.97 1.41 -13.34
N SER A 72 17.47 1.52 -14.57
CA SER A 72 18.27 1.32 -15.80
C SER A 72 18.80 2.68 -16.26
N PRO A 73 19.88 2.82 -17.06
CA PRO A 73 20.84 1.84 -17.58
C PRO A 73 22.33 2.29 -17.47
N ARG A 74 23.28 1.37 -17.64
CA ARG A 74 24.64 1.51 -18.24
C ARG A 74 25.54 0.41 -17.69
N GLU A 75 26.04 -0.49 -18.54
CA GLU A 75 27.20 -0.25 -19.41
C GLU A 75 27.03 -0.98 -20.75
#